data_AF-A0A838R2D4-F1
#
_entry.id   AF-A0A838R2D4-F1
#
_cell.length_a   1.000
_cell.length_b   1.000
_cell.length_c   1.000
_cell.angle_alpha   90.00
_cell.angle_beta   90.00
_cell.angle_gamma   90.00
#
_symmetry.space_group_name_H-M   'P 1'
#
loop_
_entity.id
_entity.type
_entity.pdbx_description
1 polymer ?
#
loop_
_entity_poly.entity_id
_entity_poly.type
_entity_poly.pdbx_seq_one_letter_code
_entity_poly.pdbx_strand_id
1 'polypeptide(L)'
;MAPDCWHVTGITNLRRLSRHFDVPLEGSRSVTVAGILQEQLQRIPVEGDELLWSGFHFRVLEAGESGANKVELRVPPAGGPLP
;
A
#
# COMPACT_ATOMS: atom_id res chain seq x y z
N MET A 1 16.71 -8.74 4.22
CA MET A 1 15.42 -8.41 3.60
C MET A 1 14.54 -9.61 3.80
N ALA A 2 13.38 -9.47 4.44
CA ALA A 2 12.45 -10.58 4.49
C ALA A 2 12.05 -10.94 3.04
N PRO A 3 11.96 -12.23 2.68
CA PRO A 3 11.30 -12.60 1.44
C PRO A 3 9.89 -11.97 1.44
N ASP A 4 9.44 -11.49 0.28
CA ASP A 4 8.07 -10.95 0.07
C ASP A 4 7.81 -9.50 0.52
N CYS A 5 8.81 -8.63 0.40
CA CYS A 5 8.70 -7.20 0.67
C CYS A 5 9.15 -6.34 -0.52
N TRP A 6 8.32 -5.36 -0.90
CA TRP A 6 8.58 -4.42 -2.01
C TRP A 6 8.52 -2.98 -1.52
N HIS A 7 9.38 -2.12 -2.06
CA HIS A 7 9.28 -0.68 -1.85
C HIS A 7 8.64 -0.01 -3.06
N VAL A 8 7.61 0.79 -2.80
CA VAL A 8 6.89 1.56 -3.81
C VAL A 8 6.79 3.02 -3.37
N THR A 9 6.54 3.90 -4.33
CA THR A 9 6.27 5.31 -4.05
C THR A 9 4.78 5.58 -3.91
N GLY A 10 4.41 6.63 -3.18
CA GLY A 10 3.02 7.05 -3.00
C GLY A 10 2.27 7.33 -4.32
N ILE A 11 2.98 7.74 -5.37
CA ILE A 11 2.45 7.97 -6.72
C ILE A 11 2.21 6.68 -7.52
N THR A 12 2.60 5.52 -6.97
CA THR A 12 2.42 4.22 -7.63
C THR A 12 0.94 3.97 -7.88
N ASN A 13 0.61 3.65 -9.13
CA ASN A 13 -0.76 3.45 -9.56
C ASN A 13 -1.28 2.06 -9.13
N LEU A 14 -2.47 2.00 -8.53
CA LEU A 14 -3.05 0.78 -7.99
C LEU A 14 -3.32 -0.28 -9.06
N ARG A 15 -3.76 0.13 -10.26
CA ARG A 15 -3.97 -0.79 -11.39
C ARG A 15 -2.67 -1.48 -11.80
N ARG A 16 -1.51 -0.82 -11.65
CA ARG A 16 -0.21 -1.46 -11.90
C ARG A 16 0.13 -2.47 -10.81
N LEU A 17 -0.12 -2.14 -9.54
CA LEU A 17 0.07 -3.08 -8.42
C LEU A 17 -0.77 -4.33 -8.58
N SER A 18 -2.08 -4.16 -8.82
CA SER A 18 -3.01 -5.27 -9.06
C SER A 18 -2.53 -6.21 -10.16
N ARG A 19 -2.11 -5.67 -11.31
CA ARG A 19 -1.59 -6.49 -12.42
C ARG A 19 -0.25 -7.16 -12.11
N HIS A 20 0.61 -6.51 -11.34
CA HIS A 20 1.94 -7.04 -11.03
C HIS A 20 1.86 -8.20 -10.04
N PHE A 21 0.98 -8.09 -9.05
CA PHE A 21 0.81 -9.09 -8.00
C PHE A 21 -0.34 -10.07 -8.25
N ASP A 22 -1.10 -9.87 -9.32
CA ASP A 22 -2.33 -10.62 -9.63
C ASP A 22 -3.35 -10.62 -8.48
N VAL A 23 -3.47 -9.46 -7.82
CA VAL A 23 -4.37 -9.25 -6.68
C VAL A 23 -5.55 -8.38 -7.12
N PRO A 24 -6.81 -8.84 -6.97
CA PRO A 24 -7.98 -8.02 -7.23
C PRO A 24 -8.09 -6.91 -6.20
N LEU A 25 -8.48 -5.71 -6.64
CA LEU A 25 -8.67 -4.56 -5.76
C LEU A 25 -10.15 -4.40 -5.42
N GLU A 26 -10.43 -4.10 -4.16
CA GLU A 26 -11.74 -3.60 -3.75
C GLU A 26 -11.97 -2.17 -4.27
N GLY A 27 -13.23 -1.73 -4.27
CA GLY A 27 -13.60 -0.42 -4.82
C GLY A 27 -13.00 0.73 -4.00
N SER A 28 -12.38 1.69 -4.69
CA SER A 28 -11.86 2.92 -4.06
C SER A 28 -12.00 4.11 -5.01
N ARG A 29 -12.10 5.31 -4.43
CA ARG A 29 -12.05 6.57 -5.18
C ARG A 29 -10.63 6.96 -5.58
N SER A 30 -9.65 6.40 -4.88
CA SER A 30 -8.23 6.65 -5.08
C SER A 30 -7.64 5.75 -6.17
N VAL A 31 -6.64 6.28 -6.88
CA VAL A 31 -5.96 5.55 -7.98
C VAL A 31 -4.47 5.32 -7.69
N THR A 32 -3.96 5.80 -6.56
CA THR A 32 -2.57 5.68 -6.12
C THR A 32 -2.47 5.11 -4.72
N VAL A 33 -1.28 4.61 -4.35
CA VAL A 33 -0.97 4.11 -3.00
C VAL A 33 -1.17 5.20 -1.95
N ALA A 34 -0.67 6.42 -2.17
CA ALA A 34 -0.87 7.53 -1.24
C ALA A 34 -2.35 7.89 -1.10
N GLY A 35 -3.12 7.83 -2.18
CA GLY A 35 -4.57 8.08 -2.15
C GLY A 35 -5.28 7.05 -1.28
N ILE A 36 -4.97 5.76 -1.44
CA ILE A 36 -5.53 4.70 -0.57
C ILE A 36 -5.14 4.91 0.88
N LEU A 37 -3.88 5.20 1.17
CA LEU A 37 -3.44 5.48 2.53
C LEU A 37 -4.25 6.63 3.14
N GLN A 38 -4.42 7.74 2.41
CA GLN A 38 -5.20 8.88 2.88
C GLN A 38 -6.70 8.57 3.04
N GLU A 39 -7.27 7.83 2.09
CA GLU A 39 -8.68 7.42 2.11
C GLU A 39 -8.98 6.47 3.27
N GLN A 40 -8.11 5.49 3.55
CA GLN A 40 -8.34 4.54 4.63
C GLN A 40 -8.02 5.14 6.01
N LEU A 41 -6.94 5.94 6.11
CA LEU A 41 -6.55 6.57 7.38
C LEU A 41 -7.41 7.80 7.72
N GLN A 42 -8.15 8.36 6.76
CA GLN A 42 -8.92 9.61 6.89
C GLN A 42 -8.06 10.82 7.32
N ARG A 43 -6.77 10.79 6.98
CA ARG A 43 -5.80 11.86 7.24
C ARG A 43 -4.60 11.73 6.33
N ILE A 44 -3.71 12.73 6.35
CA ILE A 44 -2.42 12.61 5.69
C ILE A 44 -1.62 11.46 6.35
N PRO A 45 -1.07 10.51 5.56
CA PRO A 45 -0.23 9.44 6.09
C PRO A 45 1.06 9.99 6.70
N VAL A 46 1.51 9.39 7.79
CA VAL A 46 2.78 9.70 8.46
C VAL A 46 3.66 8.46 8.53
N GLU A 47 4.95 8.64 8.76
CA GLU A 47 5.89 7.53 8.95
C GLU A 47 5.42 6.60 10.09
N GLY A 48 5.51 5.29 9.84
CA GLY A 48 5.09 4.25 10.77
C GLY A 48 3.63 3.85 10.66
N ASP A 49 2.81 4.54 9.85
CA ASP A 49 1.45 4.12 9.56
C ASP A 49 1.42 2.76 8.85
N GLU A 50 0.48 1.92 9.23
CA GLU A 50 0.24 0.62 8.61
C GLU A 50 -1.24 0.40 8.34
N LEU A 51 -1.55 -0.27 7.22
CA LEU A 51 -2.90 -0.74 6.95
C LEU A 51 -2.95 -1.97 6.05
N LEU A 52 -4.08 -2.65 6.11
CA LEU A 52 -4.44 -3.76 5.22
C LEU A 52 -5.56 -3.31 4.28
N TRP A 53 -5.36 -3.51 2.98
CA TRP A 53 -6.36 -3.16 1.98
C TRP A 53 -6.22 -4.05 0.75
N SER A 54 -7.31 -4.66 0.30
CA SER A 54 -7.34 -5.58 -0.85
C SER A 54 -6.27 -6.67 -0.82
N GLY A 55 -5.95 -7.21 0.36
CA GLY A 55 -4.89 -8.21 0.50
C GLY A 55 -3.48 -7.65 0.31
N PHE A 56 -3.26 -6.35 0.48
CA PHE A 56 -1.94 -5.75 0.61
C PHE A 56 -1.75 -5.22 2.03
N HIS A 57 -0.57 -5.45 2.61
CA HIS A 57 -0.11 -4.76 3.80
C HIS A 57 0.81 -3.63 3.40
N PHE A 58 0.40 -2.41 3.72
CA PHE A 58 1.17 -1.20 3.48
C PHE A 58 1.77 -0.73 4.79
N ARG A 59 3.05 -0.34 4.77
CA ARG A 59 3.72 0.37 5.85
C ARG A 59 4.42 1.61 5.30
N VAL A 60 4.09 2.78 5.84
CA VAL A 60 4.74 4.04 5.45
C VAL A 60 6.12 4.10 6.08
N LEU A 61 7.16 4.10 5.23
CA LEU A 61 8.55 4.22 5.66
C LEU A 61 8.98 5.67 5.75
N GLU A 62 8.52 6.52 4.82
CA GLU A 62 8.83 7.94 4.79
C GLU A 62 7.61 8.67 4.23
N ALA A 63 7.20 9.77 4.86
CA ALA A 63 6.11 10.63 4.39
C ALA A 63 6.68 11.98 3.93
N GLY A 64 6.56 12.27 2.63
CA GLY A 64 7.03 13.53 2.05
C GLY A 64 5.89 14.55 1.91
N GLU A 65 6.20 15.85 1.99
CA GLU A 65 5.22 16.95 1.95
C GLU A 65 4.34 16.97 0.68
N SER A 66 4.78 16.36 -0.43
CA SER A 66 4.07 16.33 -1.72
C SER A 66 3.51 14.95 -2.11
N GLY A 67 3.28 14.05 -1.14
CA GLY A 67 2.83 12.68 -1.44
C GLY A 67 3.92 11.77 -2.00
N ALA A 68 5.17 12.24 -1.97
CA ALA A 68 6.37 11.44 -2.20
C ALA A 68 6.61 10.52 -0.99
N ASN A 69 5.71 9.56 -0.80
CA ASN A 69 5.80 8.62 0.31
C ASN A 69 6.60 7.41 -0.16
N LYS A 70 7.51 6.94 0.68
CA LYS A 70 8.11 5.62 0.51
C LYS A 70 7.29 4.63 1.32
N VAL A 71 6.78 3.61 0.64
CA VAL A 71 5.85 2.67 1.23
C VAL A 71 6.41 1.26 1.03
N GLU A 72 6.50 0.54 2.13
CA GLU A 72 6.70 -0.90 2.10
C GLU A 72 5.37 -1.60 1.81
N LEU A 73 5.42 -2.54 0.89
CA LEU A 73 4.30 -3.37 0.48
C LEU A 73 4.63 -4.83 0.75
N ARG A 74 3.70 -5.54 1.38
CA ARG A 74 3.73 -7.00 1.49
C ARG A 74 2.42 -7.57 0.98
N VAL A 75 2.50 -8.68 0.26
CA VAL A 75 1.32 -9.46 -0.12
C VAL A 75 1.25 -10.64 0.85
N PRO A 76 0.17 -10.83 1.62
CA PRO A 76 -0.03 -12.04 2.39
C PRO A 76 0.03 -13.23 1.41
N PRO A 77 0.70 -14.34 1.77
CA PRO A 77 0.70 -15.52 0.93
C PRO A 77 -0.75 -15.92 0.66
N ALA A 78 -1.07 -16.16 -0.62
CA ALA A 78 -2.43 -16.45 -1.08
C ALA A 78 -3.05 -17.56 -0.21
N GLY A 79 -4.01 -17.19 0.66
CA GLY A 79 -4.76 -18.11 1.50
C GLY A 79 -4.37 -18.22 2.99
N GLY A 80 -3.42 -17.43 3.50
CA GLY A 80 -3.07 -17.46 4.93
C GLY A 80 -3.65 -16.27 5.73
N PRO A 81 -4.22 -16.48 6.94
CA PRO A 81 -4.45 -15.36 7.85
C PRO A 81 -3.11 -14.71 8.21
N LEU A 82 -3.12 -13.38 8.35
CA LEU A 82 -1.97 -12.67 8.91
C LEU A 82 -1.72 -13.17 10.34
N PRO A 83 -0.45 -13.34 10.75
CA PRO A 83 -0.10 -13.77 12.11
C PRO A 83 -0.52 -12.76 13.17
#